data_AF-A0AAU5N6X3-F1
#
_entry.id   AF-A0AAU5N6X3-F1
#
_cell.length_a   1.000
_cell.length_b   1.000
_cell.length_c   1.000
_cell.angle_alpha   90.00
_cell.angle_beta   90.00
_cell.angle_gamma   90.00
#
_symmetry.space_group_name_H-M   'P 1'
#
loop_
_entity.id
_entity.type
_entity.pdbx_description
1 polymer ?
#
loop_
_entity_poly.entity_id
_entity_poly.type
_entity_poly.pdbx_seq_one_letter_code
_entity_poly.pdbx_strand_id
1 'polypeptide(L)'
;MDDSQMPEPLRQAVHQLVSEVVMNCQEVLRYTEPDIARDWKRMTLIRATDASDTMDTASMLIAAYCQRTGMAMDTLASYLQTRQQRSRSVGPRDAERHEVAGMIGTPRPADDDQEAQMWFSVGQGYVGDELMSEPDEQRLFTEACLHGLRARLCDDVDSLASYLPPHVAAMARKVAEVLEEPQPAPA
;
A
#
# COMPACT_ATOMS: atom_id res chain seq x y z
N MET A 1 -4.13 -26.53 -24.46
CA MET A 1 -4.17 -26.02 -23.07
C MET A 1 -4.89 -24.70 -23.14
N ASP A 2 -5.80 -24.43 -22.20
CA ASP A 2 -6.53 -23.16 -22.16
C ASP A 2 -5.55 -22.04 -21.79
N ASP A 3 -5.08 -21.28 -22.79
CA ASP A 3 -4.11 -20.18 -22.65
C ASP A 3 -4.69 -18.97 -21.88
N SER A 4 -5.92 -19.07 -21.38
CA SER A 4 -6.60 -18.01 -20.62
C SER A 4 -6.16 -17.93 -19.15
N GLN A 5 -5.65 -19.02 -18.57
CA GLN A 5 -5.33 -19.08 -17.14
C GLN A 5 -3.84 -18.95 -16.85
N MET A 6 -3.51 -18.14 -15.84
CA MET A 6 -2.15 -18.02 -15.32
C MET A 6 -1.65 -19.39 -14.84
N PRO A 7 -0.46 -19.87 -15.28
CA PRO A 7 0.05 -21.17 -14.85
C PRO A 7 0.25 -21.24 -13.35
N GLU A 8 0.01 -22.42 -12.79
CA GLU A 8 0.06 -22.63 -11.33
C GLU A 8 1.34 -22.13 -10.66
N PRO A 9 2.55 -22.42 -11.18
CA PRO A 9 3.77 -21.94 -10.52
C PRO A 9 3.89 -20.41 -10.53
N LEU A 10 3.45 -19.76 -11.60
CA LEU A 10 3.45 -18.29 -11.70
C LEU A 10 2.41 -17.70 -10.74
N ARG A 11 1.22 -18.30 -10.67
CA ARG A 11 0.15 -17.90 -9.77
C ARG A 11 0.59 -17.97 -8.31
N GLN A 12 1.25 -19.06 -7.90
CA GLN A 12 1.80 -19.22 -6.56
C GLN A 12 2.90 -18.19 -6.26
N ALA A 13 3.82 -17.95 -7.20
CA ALA A 13 4.85 -16.93 -7.04
C ALA A 13 4.27 -15.52 -6.88
N VAL A 14 3.26 -15.17 -7.69
CA VAL A 14 2.54 -13.89 -7.58
C VAL A 14 1.83 -13.78 -6.23
N HIS A 15 1.15 -14.83 -5.77
CA HIS A 15 0.50 -14.82 -4.45
C HIS A 15 1.50 -14.59 -3.32
N GLN A 16 2.67 -15.22 -3.37
CA GLN A 16 3.73 -15.03 -2.38
C GLN A 16 4.23 -13.58 -2.36
N LEU A 17 4.54 -13.02 -3.54
CA LEU A 17 5.03 -11.65 -3.66
C LEU A 17 3.98 -10.63 -3.21
N VAL A 18 2.71 -10.81 -3.60
CA VAL A 18 1.61 -9.94 -3.15
C VAL A 18 1.44 -10.02 -1.63
N SER A 19 1.58 -11.21 -1.04
CA SER A 19 1.51 -11.37 0.43
C SER A 19 2.64 -10.59 1.11
N GLU A 20 3.85 -10.62 0.57
CA GLU A 20 4.99 -9.84 1.07
C GLU A 20 4.78 -8.33 0.92
N VAL A 21 4.22 -7.87 -0.20
CA VAL A 21 3.83 -6.45 -0.39
C VAL A 21 2.85 -6.02 0.70
N VAL A 22 1.83 -6.84 0.97
CA VAL A 22 0.83 -6.57 2.00
C VAL A 22 1.47 -6.46 3.39
N MET A 23 2.43 -7.32 3.72
CA MET A 23 3.19 -7.24 4.97
C MET A 23 4.01 -5.94 5.06
N ASN A 24 4.67 -5.54 3.99
CA ASN A 24 5.41 -4.28 3.95
C ASN A 24 4.49 -3.06 4.09
N CYS A 25 3.31 -3.06 3.44
CA CYS A 25 2.30 -2.02 3.60
C CYS A 25 1.76 -1.93 5.04
N GLN A 26 1.53 -3.07 5.69
CA GLN A 26 1.14 -3.11 7.10
C GLN A 26 2.22 -2.50 8.00
N GLU A 27 3.50 -2.73 7.72
CA GLU A 27 4.57 -2.06 8.47
C GLU A 27 4.59 -0.55 8.23
N VAL A 28 4.35 -0.07 7.00
CA VAL A 28 4.21 1.37 6.74
C VAL A 28 3.15 1.98 7.65
N LEU A 29 1.94 1.39 7.70
CA LEU A 29 0.87 1.83 8.60
C LEU A 29 1.30 1.78 10.07
N ARG A 30 1.94 0.69 10.50
CA ARG A 30 2.38 0.55 11.89
C ARG A 30 3.38 1.62 12.31
N TYR A 31 4.33 1.96 11.43
CA TYR A 31 5.36 2.95 11.71
C TYR A 31 4.84 4.39 11.62
N THR A 32 3.67 4.64 11.02
CA THR A 32 3.00 5.95 11.08
C THR A 32 2.24 6.20 12.38
N GLU A 33 2.05 5.18 13.23
CA GLU A 33 1.34 5.33 14.50
C GLU A 33 2.15 6.16 15.53
N PRO A 34 1.49 6.98 16.37
CA PRO A 34 2.16 7.90 17.29
C PRO A 34 3.11 7.25 18.30
N ASP A 35 2.86 6.00 18.68
CA ASP A 35 3.60 5.27 19.71
C ASP A 35 4.95 4.70 19.21
N ILE A 36 5.11 4.54 17.89
CA ILE A 36 6.34 4.02 17.25
C ILE A 36 7.17 5.14 16.56
N ALA A 37 6.71 6.39 16.64
CA ALA A 37 7.19 7.56 15.88
C ALA A 37 8.69 7.97 16.03
N ARG A 38 9.56 7.20 16.69
CA ARG A 38 11.01 7.53 16.71
C ARG A 38 11.71 7.21 15.40
N ASP A 39 11.34 6.09 14.76
CA ASP A 39 12.00 5.60 13.54
C ASP A 39 11.11 5.68 12.29
N TRP A 40 9.96 6.35 12.38
CA TRP A 40 8.95 6.35 11.31
C TRP A 40 9.55 6.73 9.96
N LYS A 41 10.35 7.81 9.90
CA LYS A 41 10.93 8.30 8.63
C LYS A 41 11.75 7.22 7.93
N ARG A 42 12.60 6.52 8.69
CA ARG A 42 13.48 5.49 8.13
C ARG A 42 12.65 4.27 7.75
N MET A 43 11.80 3.80 8.65
CA MET A 43 11.09 2.54 8.46
C MET A 43 9.97 2.65 7.43
N THR A 44 9.20 3.74 7.41
CA THR A 44 8.16 3.94 6.38
C THR A 44 8.78 4.05 4.99
N LEU A 45 9.90 4.76 4.84
CA LEU A 45 10.60 4.84 3.54
C LEU A 45 11.15 3.49 3.10
N ILE A 46 11.80 2.73 4.00
CA ILE A 46 12.31 1.39 3.68
C ILE A 46 11.15 0.48 3.27
N ARG A 47 10.09 0.39 4.07
CA ARG A 47 8.99 -0.56 3.81
C ARG A 47 8.13 -0.19 2.62
N ALA A 48 7.91 1.10 2.37
CA ALA A 48 7.23 1.53 1.14
C ALA A 48 8.07 1.20 -0.10
N THR A 49 9.40 1.32 0.00
CA THR A 49 10.32 0.95 -1.09
C THR A 49 10.32 -0.56 -1.31
N ASP A 50 10.45 -1.37 -0.24
CA ASP A 50 10.37 -2.83 -0.28
C ASP A 50 9.05 -3.29 -0.94
N ALA A 51 7.91 -2.74 -0.50
CA ALA A 51 6.61 -3.02 -1.09
C ALA A 51 6.58 -2.74 -2.60
N SER A 52 7.11 -1.59 -3.01
CA SER A 52 7.13 -1.22 -4.43
C SER A 52 8.07 -2.10 -5.25
N ASP A 53 9.23 -2.51 -4.74
CA ASP A 53 10.18 -3.38 -5.43
C ASP A 53 9.68 -4.83 -5.54
N THR A 54 9.01 -5.33 -4.50
CA THR A 54 8.37 -6.65 -4.53
C THR A 54 7.21 -6.68 -5.53
N MET A 55 6.42 -5.61 -5.63
CA MET A 55 5.36 -5.52 -6.66
C MET A 55 5.92 -5.35 -8.08
N ASP A 56 7.03 -4.63 -8.25
CA ASP A 56 7.73 -4.55 -9.54
C ASP A 56 8.24 -5.94 -9.95
N THR A 57 8.82 -6.70 -9.01
CA THR A 57 9.22 -8.10 -9.24
C THR A 57 8.06 -8.97 -9.71
N ALA A 58 6.88 -8.86 -9.07
CA ALA A 58 5.69 -9.59 -9.49
C ALA A 58 5.27 -9.20 -10.92
N SER A 59 5.27 -7.90 -11.22
CA SER A 59 4.95 -7.37 -12.54
C SER A 59 5.92 -7.86 -13.62
N MET A 60 7.22 -7.90 -13.32
CA MET A 60 8.25 -8.40 -14.22
C MET A 60 8.15 -9.91 -14.45
N LEU A 61 7.79 -10.71 -13.44
CA LEU A 61 7.55 -12.15 -13.61
C LEU A 61 6.36 -12.44 -14.53
N ILE A 62 5.26 -11.70 -14.35
CA ILE A 62 4.08 -11.80 -15.22
C ILE A 62 4.45 -11.38 -16.65
N ALA A 63 5.15 -10.25 -16.81
CA ALA A 63 5.58 -9.76 -18.12
C ALA A 63 6.51 -10.74 -18.84
N ALA A 64 7.49 -11.32 -18.12
CA ALA A 64 8.39 -12.33 -18.66
C ALA A 64 7.64 -13.58 -19.15
N TYR A 65 6.63 -14.02 -18.40
CA TYR A 65 5.76 -15.11 -18.83
C TYR A 65 4.96 -14.74 -20.08
N CYS A 66 4.31 -13.58 -20.10
CA CYS A 66 3.53 -13.11 -21.25
C CYS A 66 4.40 -12.93 -22.50
N GLN A 67 5.63 -12.43 -22.36
CA GLN A 67 6.59 -12.34 -23.45
C GLN A 67 6.93 -13.73 -23.99
N ARG A 68 7.18 -14.69 -23.09
CA ARG A 68 7.48 -16.08 -23.46
C ARG A 68 6.32 -16.75 -24.19
N THR A 69 5.06 -16.40 -23.90
CA THR A 69 3.87 -16.91 -24.60
C THR A 69 3.50 -16.11 -25.86
N GLY A 70 4.34 -15.17 -26.28
CA GLY A 70 4.22 -14.48 -27.57
C GLY A 70 3.58 -13.10 -27.52
N MET A 71 3.39 -12.51 -26.33
CA MET A 71 2.93 -11.12 -26.23
C MET A 71 4.00 -10.16 -26.76
N ALA A 72 3.59 -9.23 -27.62
CA ALA A 72 4.47 -8.22 -28.17
C ALA A 72 4.96 -7.24 -27.08
N MET A 73 6.21 -6.80 -27.22
CA MET A 73 6.84 -5.89 -26.25
C MET A 73 6.15 -4.53 -26.15
N ASP A 74 5.59 -4.01 -27.24
CA ASP A 74 4.85 -2.75 -27.21
C ASP A 74 3.58 -2.85 -26.37
N THR A 75 2.87 -3.98 -26.45
CA THR A 75 1.71 -4.28 -25.62
C THR A 75 2.12 -4.40 -24.15
N LEU A 76 3.20 -5.13 -23.87
CA LEU A 76 3.75 -5.26 -22.52
C LEU A 76 4.16 -3.91 -21.93
N ALA A 77 4.84 -3.06 -22.71
CA ALA A 77 5.25 -1.72 -22.28
C ALA A 77 4.03 -0.84 -21.94
N SER A 78 2.92 -1.00 -22.66
CA SER A 78 1.66 -0.32 -22.36
C SER A 78 1.07 -0.79 -21.02
N TYR A 79 1.07 -2.09 -20.74
CA TYR A 79 0.55 -2.64 -19.48
C TYR A 79 1.44 -2.35 -18.28
N LEU A 80 2.76 -2.41 -18.47
CA LEU A 80 3.75 -2.04 -17.46
C LEU A 80 3.83 -0.53 -17.23
N GLN A 81 3.13 0.27 -18.05
CA GLN A 81 3.09 1.72 -17.94
C GLN A 81 4.49 2.34 -17.81
N THR A 82 5.47 1.82 -18.57
CA THR A 82 6.90 2.17 -18.40
C THR A 82 7.21 3.65 -18.58
N ARG A 83 6.34 4.40 -19.27
CA ARG A 83 6.43 5.87 -19.40
C ARG A 83 6.14 6.63 -18.10
N GLN A 84 5.44 5.98 -17.16
CA GLN A 84 5.12 6.53 -15.84
C GLN A 84 6.19 6.17 -14.79
N GLN A 85 7.06 5.19 -15.08
CA GLN A 85 8.15 4.83 -14.18
C GLN A 85 9.12 5.99 -13.99
N ARG A 86 9.55 6.19 -12.74
CA ARG A 86 10.51 7.22 -12.35
C ARG A 86 11.52 6.63 -11.39
N SER A 87 12.78 7.01 -11.56
CA SER A 87 13.82 6.56 -10.65
C SER A 87 13.68 7.25 -9.30
N ARG A 88 13.64 6.46 -8.22
CA ARG A 88 13.66 6.99 -6.84
C ARG A 88 14.95 7.72 -6.50
N SER A 89 16.06 7.44 -7.21
CA SER A 89 17.34 8.13 -7.00
C SER A 89 17.32 9.61 -7.37
N VAL A 90 16.32 10.06 -8.13
CA VAL A 90 16.12 11.47 -8.48
C VAL A 90 15.50 12.26 -7.32
N GLY A 91 14.88 11.57 -6.36
CA GLY A 91 14.20 12.18 -5.21
C GLY A 91 12.78 12.70 -5.52
N PRO A 92 12.11 13.32 -4.53
CA PRO A 92 10.76 13.87 -4.68
C PRO A 92 10.71 15.00 -5.71
N ARG A 93 9.64 15.01 -6.52
CA ARG A 93 9.32 16.04 -7.51
C ARG A 93 8.73 17.27 -6.81
N ASP A 94 8.62 18.35 -7.56
CA ASP A 94 7.98 19.58 -7.09
C ASP A 94 6.49 19.34 -6.79
N ALA A 95 5.81 18.47 -7.55
CA ALA A 95 4.45 18.03 -7.27
C ALA A 95 4.29 17.49 -5.83
N GLU A 96 5.13 16.53 -5.40
CA GLU A 96 5.05 16.01 -4.02
C GLU A 96 5.40 17.09 -2.99
N ARG A 97 6.31 18.01 -3.30
CA ARG A 97 6.67 19.12 -2.40
C ARG A 97 5.50 20.09 -2.23
N HIS A 98 4.80 20.42 -3.31
CA HIS A 98 3.62 21.29 -3.28
C HIS A 98 2.44 20.62 -2.57
N GLU A 99 2.25 19.32 -2.79
CA GLU A 99 1.23 18.55 -2.09
C GLU A 99 1.49 18.51 -0.57
N VAL A 100 2.71 18.15 -0.14
CA VAL A 100 3.10 18.22 1.26
C VAL A 100 2.95 19.65 1.80
N ALA A 101 3.29 20.66 1.01
CA ALA A 101 3.14 22.06 1.39
C ALA A 101 1.70 22.45 1.74
N GLY A 102 0.73 21.90 0.99
CA GLY A 102 -0.70 22.05 1.27
C GLY A 102 -1.14 21.33 2.54
N MET A 103 -0.60 20.14 2.81
CA MET A 103 -0.91 19.34 4.02
C MET A 103 -0.44 20.02 5.31
N ILE A 104 0.74 20.63 5.31
CA ILE A 104 1.36 21.20 6.53
C ILE A 104 1.17 22.72 6.66
N GLY A 105 0.39 23.34 5.77
CA GLY A 105 0.07 24.77 5.84
C GLY A 105 1.24 25.71 5.58
N THR A 106 2.18 25.32 4.70
CA THR A 106 3.28 26.21 4.26
C THR A 106 2.80 27.23 3.21
N PRO A 107 3.62 28.25 2.86
CA PRO A 107 3.19 29.31 1.96
C PRO A 107 2.68 28.78 0.62
N ARG A 108 1.52 29.31 0.20
CA ARG A 108 0.88 28.97 -1.07
C ARG A 108 1.83 29.26 -2.25
N PRO A 109 1.87 28.40 -3.28
CA PRO A 109 2.56 28.68 -4.54
C PRO A 109 2.08 29.97 -5.22
N ALA A 110 2.89 30.52 -6.12
CA ALA A 110 2.54 31.71 -6.89
C ALA A 110 1.29 31.48 -7.75
N ASP A 111 0.54 32.55 -8.04
CA ASP A 111 -0.74 32.46 -8.75
C ASP A 111 -0.64 32.09 -10.23
N ASP A 112 0.55 32.21 -10.81
CA ASP A 112 0.85 31.86 -12.20
C ASP A 112 1.30 30.40 -12.39
N ASP A 113 1.59 29.68 -11.30
CA ASP A 113 1.98 28.27 -11.34
C ASP A 113 0.77 27.35 -11.10
N GLN A 114 0.01 27.08 -12.16
CA GLN A 114 -1.20 26.26 -12.10
C GLN A 114 -0.94 24.83 -11.62
N GLU A 115 0.21 24.24 -11.96
CA GLU A 115 0.54 22.87 -11.55
C GLU A 115 0.84 22.83 -10.05
N ALA A 116 1.64 23.78 -9.56
CA ALA A 116 1.91 23.90 -8.12
C ALA A 116 0.63 24.18 -7.32
N GLN A 117 -0.27 25.03 -7.82
CA GLN A 117 -1.56 25.30 -7.17
C GLN A 117 -2.46 24.06 -7.10
N MET A 118 -2.52 23.27 -8.18
CA MET A 118 -3.29 22.03 -8.21
C MET A 118 -2.81 21.06 -7.13
N TRP A 119 -1.50 20.76 -7.09
CA TRP A 119 -0.95 19.83 -6.09
C TRP A 119 -1.06 20.37 -4.67
N PHE A 120 -0.87 21.67 -4.46
CA PHE A 120 -1.11 22.31 -3.17
C PHE A 120 -2.56 22.15 -2.70
N SER A 121 -3.53 22.33 -3.60
CA SER A 121 -4.95 22.13 -3.30
C SER A 121 -5.27 20.67 -2.94
N VAL A 122 -4.65 19.70 -3.64
CA VAL A 122 -4.75 18.27 -3.27
C VAL A 122 -4.25 18.07 -1.84
N GLY A 123 -3.09 18.65 -1.52
CA GLY A 123 -2.51 18.67 -0.17
C GLY A 123 -3.46 19.21 0.90
N GLN A 124 -4.13 20.33 0.63
CA GLN A 124 -5.13 20.91 1.53
C GLN A 124 -6.35 20.03 1.72
N GLY A 125 -6.73 19.25 0.70
CA GLY A 125 -7.82 18.28 0.78
C GLY A 125 -7.61 17.25 1.90
N TYR A 126 -6.36 16.89 2.23
CA TYR A 126 -6.07 16.00 3.36
C TYR A 126 -6.33 16.63 4.74
N VAL A 127 -6.39 17.96 4.82
CA VAL A 127 -6.63 18.72 6.06
C VAL A 127 -8.10 19.13 6.19
N GLY A 128 -8.77 19.38 5.05
CA GLY A 128 -10.19 19.70 5.00
C GLY A 128 -11.08 18.45 5.04
N ASP A 129 -12.28 18.60 5.59
CA ASP A 129 -13.33 17.55 5.66
C ASP A 129 -13.74 16.96 4.29
N GLU A 130 -13.25 17.49 3.15
CA GLU A 130 -13.71 17.13 1.81
C GLU A 130 -13.08 15.85 1.22
N LEU A 131 -11.86 15.46 1.63
CA LEU A 131 -11.24 14.18 1.24
C LEU A 131 -11.31 13.11 2.35
N MET A 132 -11.74 13.53 3.54
CA MET A 132 -11.89 12.71 4.76
C MET A 132 -13.36 12.65 5.23
N SER A 133 -14.31 13.00 4.36
CA SER A 133 -15.75 12.93 4.64
C SER A 133 -16.16 11.47 4.85
N GLU A 134 -16.19 11.09 6.13
CA GLU A 134 -16.29 9.73 6.65
C GLU A 134 -15.12 8.81 6.21
N PRO A 135 -14.50 8.09 7.14
CA PRO A 135 -13.48 7.11 6.77
C PRO A 135 -14.12 6.06 5.85
N ASP A 136 -13.65 6.01 4.60
CA ASP A 136 -14.06 5.01 3.61
C ASP A 136 -14.10 3.63 4.29
N GLU A 137 -15.28 3.02 4.32
CA GLU A 137 -15.50 1.73 4.98
C GLU A 137 -14.53 0.67 4.44
N GLN A 138 -14.16 0.75 3.16
CA GLN A 138 -13.20 -0.15 2.54
C GLN A 138 -11.78 0.07 3.07
N ARG A 139 -11.38 1.33 3.29
CA ARG A 139 -10.11 1.67 3.94
C ARG A 139 -10.08 1.15 5.38
N LEU A 140 -11.12 1.42 6.17
CA LEU A 140 -11.23 0.94 7.54
C LEU A 140 -11.15 -0.58 7.64
N PHE A 141 -11.88 -1.27 6.76
CA PHE A 141 -11.85 -2.72 6.69
C PHE A 141 -10.46 -3.24 6.34
N THR A 142 -9.80 -2.62 5.37
CA THR A 142 -8.44 -3.00 4.95
C THR A 142 -7.44 -2.83 6.09
N GLU A 143 -7.43 -1.67 6.74
CA GLU A 143 -6.57 -1.39 7.90
C GLU A 143 -6.86 -2.38 9.04
N ALA A 144 -8.14 -2.63 9.34
CA ALA A 144 -8.53 -3.60 10.35
C ALA A 144 -8.08 -5.03 10.02
N CYS A 145 -8.20 -5.46 8.77
CA CYS A 145 -7.71 -6.76 8.32
C CYS A 145 -6.20 -6.88 8.53
N LEU A 146 -5.44 -5.86 8.12
CA LEU A 146 -3.99 -5.84 8.28
C LEU A 146 -3.60 -5.89 9.75
N HIS A 147 -4.18 -5.05 10.61
CA HIS A 147 -3.85 -5.05 12.03
C HIS A 147 -4.28 -6.33 12.75
N GLY A 148 -5.46 -6.86 12.43
CA GLY A 148 -5.98 -8.11 13.00
C GLY A 148 -5.09 -9.32 12.67
N LEU A 149 -4.70 -9.45 11.40
CA LEU A 149 -3.75 -10.48 10.95
C LEU A 149 -2.42 -10.38 11.69
N ARG A 150 -1.85 -9.17 11.82
CA ARG A 150 -0.59 -8.96 12.55
C ARG A 150 -0.69 -9.44 13.99
N ALA A 151 -1.71 -8.94 14.68
CA ALA A 151 -1.86 -9.16 16.11
C ALA A 151 -2.09 -10.64 16.41
N ARG A 152 -2.84 -11.33 15.53
CA ARG A 152 -3.02 -12.78 15.62
C ARG A 152 -1.73 -13.56 15.42
N LEU A 153 -0.90 -13.19 14.45
CA LEU A 153 0.38 -13.86 14.17
C LEU A 153 1.44 -13.61 15.26
N CYS A 154 1.33 -12.50 16.00
CA CYS A 154 2.23 -12.15 17.08
C CYS A 154 1.69 -12.51 18.48
N ASP A 155 0.53 -13.19 18.57
CA ASP A 155 -0.20 -13.46 19.81
C ASP A 155 -0.39 -12.22 20.71
N ASP A 156 -0.59 -11.05 20.09
CA ASP A 156 -0.64 -9.74 20.75
C ASP A 156 -1.91 -8.95 20.36
N VAL A 157 -3.06 -9.64 20.39
CA VAL A 157 -4.37 -9.06 20.04
C VAL A 157 -4.81 -7.97 21.02
N ASP A 158 -4.39 -8.06 22.28
CA ASP A 158 -4.79 -7.11 23.32
C ASP A 158 -4.15 -5.72 23.13
N SER A 159 -2.96 -5.65 22.52
CA SER A 159 -2.27 -4.38 22.29
C SER A 159 -2.95 -3.48 21.26
N LEU A 160 -3.85 -4.02 20.41
CA LEU A 160 -4.53 -3.26 19.35
C LEU A 160 -5.21 -1.97 19.86
N ALA A 161 -5.83 -2.01 21.05
CA ALA A 161 -6.51 -0.82 21.60
C ALA A 161 -5.56 0.25 22.17
N SER A 162 -4.28 -0.05 22.31
CA SER A 162 -3.30 0.90 22.84
C SER A 162 -2.77 1.87 21.79
N TYR A 163 -2.83 1.52 20.51
CA TYR A 163 -2.28 2.32 19.41
C TYR A 163 -3.24 2.59 18.24
N LEU A 164 -4.38 1.89 18.13
CA LEU A 164 -5.35 2.14 17.06
C LEU A 164 -6.57 2.95 17.54
N PRO A 165 -7.22 3.70 16.64
CA PRO A 165 -8.54 4.26 16.89
C PRO A 165 -9.55 3.18 17.34
N PRO A 166 -10.47 3.48 18.28
CA PRO A 166 -11.33 2.47 18.89
C PRO A 166 -12.15 1.62 17.90
N HIS A 167 -12.64 2.23 16.82
CA HIS A 167 -13.43 1.54 15.80
C HIS A 167 -12.59 0.59 14.94
N VAL A 168 -11.36 0.98 14.57
CA VAL A 168 -10.40 0.11 13.86
C VAL A 168 -9.95 -1.02 14.76
N ALA A 169 -9.61 -0.74 16.03
CA ALA A 169 -9.21 -1.76 16.99
C ALA A 169 -10.29 -2.84 17.19
N ALA A 170 -11.56 -2.42 17.29
CA ALA A 170 -12.68 -3.35 17.42
C ALA A 170 -12.86 -4.23 16.18
N MET A 171 -12.70 -3.68 14.98
CA MET A 171 -12.78 -4.46 13.74
C MET A 171 -11.58 -5.39 13.56
N ALA A 172 -10.37 -4.93 13.88
CA ALA A 172 -9.15 -5.73 13.84
C ALA A 172 -9.22 -6.94 14.78
N ARG A 173 -9.78 -6.77 15.98
CA ARG A 173 -10.03 -7.89 16.90
C ARG A 173 -10.99 -8.92 16.31
N LYS A 174 -12.10 -8.47 15.72
CA LYS A 174 -13.04 -9.39 15.04
C LYS A 174 -12.35 -10.18 13.93
N VAL A 175 -11.47 -9.53 13.15
CA VAL A 175 -10.68 -10.24 12.13
C VAL A 175 -9.75 -11.27 12.78
N ALA A 176 -9.02 -10.89 13.83
CA ALA A 176 -8.12 -11.79 14.54
C ALA A 176 -8.84 -13.01 15.16
N GLU A 177 -10.04 -12.80 15.70
CA GLU A 177 -10.91 -13.84 16.29
C GLU A 177 -11.43 -14.83 15.25
N VAL A 178 -11.78 -14.38 14.05
CA VAL A 178 -12.31 -15.24 12.98
C VAL A 178 -11.23 -16.11 12.32
N LEU A 179 -9.95 -15.77 12.50
CA LEU A 179 -8.80 -16.52 11.97
C LEU A 179 -8.42 -17.75 12.81
N GLU A 180 -9.39 -18.47 13.38
CA GLU A 180 -9.16 -19.77 14.02
C GLU A 180 -8.50 -20.78 13.04
N GLU A 181 -7.69 -21.69 13.58
CA GLU A 181 -6.97 -22.71 12.81
C GLU A 181 -7.90 -23.42 11.81
N PRO A 182 -7.45 -23.68 10.57
CA PRO A 182 -8.24 -24.47 9.63
C PRO A 182 -8.60 -25.80 10.27
N GLN A 183 -9.89 -26.07 10.46
CA GLN A 183 -10.33 -27.39 10.87
C GLN A 183 -9.75 -28.43 9.89
N PRO A 184 -9.09 -29.49 10.38
CA PRO A 184 -8.59 -30.53 9.49
C PRO A 184 -9.75 -31.09 8.69
N ALA A 185 -9.57 -31.19 7.37
CA ALA A 185 -10.56 -31.78 6.49
C ALA A 185 -10.87 -33.22 6.98
N PRO A 186 -12.15 -33.60 7.09
CA PRO A 186 -12.50 -34.97 7.47
C PRO A 186 -11.89 -35.95 6.48
N ALA A 187 -11.26 -37.00 7.02
CA ALA A 187 -10.61 -38.08 6.28
C ALA A 187 -11.60 -38.89 5.42
#